data_AF-A0A9N9NK29-F1
#
_entry.id   AF-A0A9N9NK29-F1
#
_cell.length_a   1.000
_cell.length_b   1.000
_cell.length_c   1.000
_cell.angle_alpha   90.00
_cell.angle_beta   90.00
_cell.angle_gamma   90.00
#
_symmetry.space_group_name_H-M   'P 1'
#
loop_
_entity.id
_entity.type
_entity.pdbx_description
1 polymer ?
#
loop_
_entity_poly.entity_id
_entity_poly.type
_entity_poly.pdbx_seq_one_letter_code
_entity_poly.pdbx_strand_id
1 'polypeptide(L)'
;MSTPTIIATENLAEEMESWGLHHATYWSSDLNSWGSVSDWDVYFIDKTPGCTKDEAHRSLSLELNILLKKLSDRSRYYSKASALKKALENSDNDSANILLWKKHLKELESIAISDRVHRVCIVFDLTKQEIGRAEEQISEKSKKHKASTKECEISSSSSRSKSFNVDSKSKRNKDDEKAKRK
;
A
#
# COMPACT_ATOMS: atom_id res chain seq x y z
N MET A 1 48.89 -10.30 -44.43
CA MET A 1 48.80 -10.40 -42.97
C MET A 1 47.60 -9.59 -42.52
N SER A 2 46.50 -10.23 -42.10
CA SER A 2 45.34 -9.51 -41.57
C SER A 2 45.55 -9.28 -40.08
N THR A 3 45.55 -8.04 -39.63
CA THR A 3 45.60 -7.69 -38.21
C THR A 3 44.30 -8.13 -37.52
N PRO A 4 44.35 -8.78 -36.35
CA PRO A 4 43.15 -9.05 -35.58
C PRO A 4 42.61 -7.73 -35.01
N THR A 5 41.40 -7.33 -35.40
CA THR A 5 40.72 -6.18 -34.82
C THR A 5 40.39 -6.49 -33.37
N ILE A 6 41.20 -5.96 -32.44
CA ILE A 6 40.85 -5.92 -31.02
C ILE A 6 39.74 -4.87 -30.90
N ILE A 7 38.49 -5.34 -30.80
CA ILE A 7 37.36 -4.46 -30.49
C ILE A 7 37.58 -3.96 -29.06
N ALA A 8 37.90 -2.67 -28.92
CA ALA A 8 38.10 -2.04 -27.63
C ALA A 8 36.80 -2.11 -26.82
N THR A 9 36.92 -2.37 -25.52
CA THR A 9 35.77 -2.60 -24.63
C THR A 9 34.84 -1.40 -24.49
N GLU A 10 35.36 -0.19 -24.72
CA GLU A 10 34.62 1.08 -24.69
C GLU A 10 33.47 1.09 -25.71
N ASN A 11 33.73 0.64 -26.93
CA ASN A 11 32.75 0.64 -28.04
C ASN A 11 31.55 -0.29 -27.78
N LEU A 12 31.75 -1.34 -26.96
CA LEU A 12 30.69 -2.29 -26.63
C LEU A 12 29.65 -1.69 -25.65
N ALA A 13 30.07 -0.82 -24.73
CA ALA A 13 29.15 -0.16 -23.80
C ALA A 13 28.17 0.77 -24.54
N GLU A 14 28.67 1.57 -25.50
CA GLU A 14 27.86 2.42 -26.35
C GLU A 14 26.93 1.60 -27.27
N GLU A 15 27.43 0.50 -27.85
CA GLU A 15 26.58 -0.40 -28.63
C GLU A 15 25.43 -0.98 -27.80
N MET A 16 25.69 -1.40 -26.55
CA MET A 16 24.68 -2.03 -25.69
C MET A 16 23.54 -1.08 -25.28
N GLU A 17 23.82 0.20 -25.11
CA GLU A 17 22.78 1.23 -24.90
C GLU A 17 21.85 1.35 -26.14
N SER A 18 22.39 1.16 -27.35
CA SER A 18 21.60 1.15 -28.59
C SER A 18 20.74 -0.10 -28.81
N TRP A 19 20.90 -1.18 -28.03
CA TRP A 19 20.25 -2.47 -28.31
C TRP A 19 18.81 -2.59 -27.80
N GLY A 20 18.28 -1.57 -27.12
CA GLY A 20 16.91 -1.60 -26.56
C GLY A 20 16.79 -2.40 -25.26
N LEU A 21 17.88 -2.47 -24.50
CA LEU A 21 17.92 -3.01 -23.14
C LEU A 21 17.24 -2.01 -22.18
N HIS A 22 16.23 -2.42 -21.41
CA HIS A 22 15.58 -1.53 -20.43
C HIS A 22 16.52 -1.15 -19.28
N HIS A 23 17.47 -2.05 -18.98
CA HIS A 23 18.49 -1.85 -17.96
C HIS A 23 19.90 -1.74 -18.57
N ALA A 24 20.04 -1.09 -19.73
CA ALA A 24 21.31 -0.92 -20.46
C ALA A 24 22.51 -0.56 -19.58
N THR A 25 22.34 0.33 -18.59
CA THR A 25 23.40 0.77 -17.67
C THR A 25 23.94 -0.33 -16.76
N TYR A 26 23.13 -1.33 -16.41
CA TYR A 26 23.60 -2.52 -15.67
C TYR A 26 24.55 -3.36 -16.53
N TRP A 27 24.18 -3.56 -17.79
CA TRP A 27 24.94 -4.41 -18.71
C TRP A 27 26.19 -3.74 -19.29
N SER A 28 26.13 -2.42 -19.49
CA SER A 28 27.25 -1.60 -19.99
C SER A 28 28.31 -1.32 -18.91
N SER A 29 28.05 -1.74 -17.66
CA SER A 29 29.06 -1.81 -16.61
C SER A 29 30.04 -2.97 -16.84
N ASP A 30 31.16 -2.98 -16.11
CA ASP A 30 32.17 -4.05 -16.14
C ASP A 30 31.56 -5.46 -16.18
N LEU A 31 32.07 -6.34 -17.05
CA LEU A 31 31.63 -7.75 -17.14
C LEU A 31 31.64 -8.49 -15.79
N ASN A 32 32.48 -8.05 -14.85
CA ASN A 32 32.52 -8.57 -13.49
C ASN A 32 31.25 -8.23 -12.70
N SER A 33 30.72 -7.01 -12.80
CA SER A 33 29.56 -6.54 -12.01
C SER A 33 28.24 -7.23 -12.35
N TRP A 34 28.12 -7.86 -13.54
CA TRP A 34 26.94 -8.61 -13.96
C TRP A 34 26.51 -9.74 -12.99
N GLY A 35 27.36 -10.11 -12.03
CA GLY A 35 27.01 -10.93 -10.88
C GLY A 35 26.39 -12.30 -11.20
N SER A 36 25.41 -12.65 -10.37
CA SER A 36 24.51 -13.80 -10.43
C SER A 36 23.05 -13.34 -10.62
N VAL A 37 22.09 -14.28 -10.67
CA VAL A 37 20.65 -13.95 -10.67
C VAL A 37 20.24 -13.16 -9.43
N SER A 38 20.83 -13.46 -8.28
CA SER A 38 20.51 -12.78 -7.01
C SER A 38 21.08 -11.36 -6.94
N ASP A 39 22.17 -11.05 -7.65
CA ASP A 39 22.70 -9.68 -7.79
C ASP A 39 21.79 -8.83 -8.70
N TRP A 40 21.27 -9.42 -9.79
CA TRP A 40 20.24 -8.80 -10.60
C TRP A 40 18.96 -8.53 -9.79
N ASP A 41 18.49 -9.50 -9.00
CA ASP A 41 17.27 -9.36 -8.21
C ASP A 41 17.38 -8.22 -7.18
N VAL A 42 18.54 -8.05 -6.53
CA VAL A 42 18.83 -6.89 -5.68
C VAL A 42 18.75 -5.58 -6.47
N TYR A 43 19.44 -5.50 -7.61
CA TYR A 43 19.39 -4.31 -8.48
C TYR A 43 17.97 -4.00 -8.97
N PHE A 44 17.17 -5.02 -9.30
CA PHE A 44 15.81 -4.84 -9.80
C PHE A 44 14.84 -4.39 -8.70
N ILE A 45 15.01 -4.89 -7.47
CA ILE A 45 14.29 -4.41 -6.27
C ILE A 45 14.63 -2.94 -6.00
N ASP A 46 15.91 -2.56 -6.03
CA ASP A 46 16.35 -1.17 -5.83
C ASP A 46 15.83 -0.20 -6.91
N LYS A 47 15.62 -0.68 -8.14
CA LYS A 47 15.02 0.10 -9.24
C LYS A 47 13.50 0.10 -9.25
N THR A 48 12.87 -0.95 -8.73
CA THR A 48 11.41 -1.14 -8.78
C THR A 48 10.85 -1.57 -7.41
N PRO A 49 10.84 -0.68 -6.39
CA PRO A 49 10.32 -1.02 -5.07
C PRO A 49 8.88 -1.54 -5.14
N GLY A 50 8.63 -2.70 -4.54
CA GLY A 50 7.33 -3.38 -4.62
C GLY A 50 7.21 -4.44 -5.74
N CYS A 51 8.24 -4.63 -6.58
CA CYS A 51 8.22 -5.66 -7.62
C CYS A 51 8.15 -7.09 -7.06
N THR A 52 7.64 -8.00 -7.89
CA THR A 52 7.63 -9.45 -7.66
C THR A 52 8.87 -10.14 -8.24
N LYS A 53 9.14 -11.38 -7.79
CA LYS A 53 10.17 -12.24 -8.37
C LYS A 53 9.97 -12.46 -9.86
N ASP A 54 8.73 -12.76 -10.26
CA ASP A 54 8.38 -13.07 -11.64
C ASP A 54 8.65 -11.89 -12.59
N GLU A 55 8.47 -10.64 -12.13
CA GLU A 55 8.81 -9.44 -12.91
C GLU A 55 10.32 -9.26 -13.07
N ALA A 56 11.09 -9.42 -11.99
CA ALA A 56 12.55 -9.34 -12.03
C ALA A 56 13.14 -10.42 -12.96
N HIS A 57 12.64 -11.64 -12.85
CA HIS A 57 13.09 -12.82 -13.61
C HIS A 57 12.65 -12.74 -15.07
N ARG A 58 11.45 -12.23 -15.35
CA ARG A 58 10.98 -11.95 -16.71
C ARG A 58 11.80 -10.84 -17.36
N SER A 59 12.15 -9.77 -16.64
CA SER A 59 13.03 -8.71 -17.14
C SER A 59 14.40 -9.29 -17.51
N LEU A 60 15.07 -9.97 -16.58
CA LEU A 60 16.36 -10.65 -16.82
C LEU A 60 16.30 -11.61 -18.01
N SER A 61 15.21 -12.38 -18.13
CA SER A 61 15.01 -13.33 -19.21
C SER A 61 14.92 -12.66 -20.58
N LEU A 62 14.30 -11.48 -20.68
CA LEU A 62 14.20 -10.68 -21.91
C LEU A 62 15.53 -9.98 -22.25
N GLU A 63 16.17 -9.37 -21.27
CA GLU A 63 17.48 -8.71 -21.37
C GLU A 63 18.54 -9.68 -21.90
N LEU A 64 18.68 -10.86 -21.25
CA LEU A 64 19.59 -11.92 -21.69
C LEU A 64 19.25 -12.44 -23.10
N ASN A 65 17.97 -12.47 -23.49
CA ASN A 65 17.56 -12.87 -24.84
C ASN A 65 17.94 -11.83 -25.92
N ILE A 66 18.11 -10.56 -25.57
CA ILE A 66 18.63 -9.52 -26.47
C ILE A 66 20.15 -9.65 -26.56
N LEU A 67 20.83 -9.72 -25.41
CA LEU A 67 22.28 -9.88 -25.31
C LEU A 67 22.78 -11.11 -26.10
N LEU A 68 22.16 -12.28 -25.93
CA LEU A 68 22.51 -13.51 -26.63
C LEU A 68 22.23 -13.47 -28.15
N LYS A 69 21.46 -12.50 -28.66
CA LYS A 69 21.24 -12.28 -30.10
C LYS A 69 22.20 -11.25 -30.72
N LYS A 70 22.87 -10.44 -29.90
CA LYS A 70 23.69 -9.31 -30.31
C LYS A 70 25.19 -9.57 -30.11
N LEU A 71 25.56 -10.20 -29.00
CA LEU A 71 26.93 -10.56 -28.67
C LEU A 71 27.43 -11.71 -29.56
N SER A 72 28.69 -11.67 -29.98
CA SER A 72 29.34 -12.84 -30.60
C SER A 72 29.42 -14.00 -29.61
N ASP A 73 29.03 -15.17 -30.10
CA ASP A 73 29.25 -16.52 -29.56
C ASP A 73 30.59 -16.74 -28.85
N ARG A 74 31.69 -16.18 -29.39
CA ARG A 74 33.05 -16.34 -28.88
C ARG A 74 33.43 -15.36 -27.76
N SER A 75 32.54 -14.43 -27.41
CA SER A 75 32.82 -13.40 -26.41
C SER A 75 32.64 -13.90 -24.97
N ARG A 76 33.43 -13.34 -24.04
CA ARG A 76 33.25 -13.57 -22.60
C ARG A 76 31.88 -13.05 -22.11
N TYR A 77 31.38 -11.99 -22.73
CA TYR A 77 30.05 -11.43 -22.50
C TYR A 77 28.94 -12.44 -22.85
N TYR A 78 28.95 -13.03 -24.06
CA TYR A 78 28.02 -14.09 -24.45
C TYR A 78 28.11 -15.31 -23.52
N SER A 79 29.33 -15.69 -23.14
CA SER A 79 29.58 -16.78 -22.21
C SER A 79 28.93 -16.54 -20.84
N LYS A 80 29.06 -15.33 -20.27
CA LYS A 80 28.43 -14.96 -19.00
C LYS A 80 26.90 -14.79 -19.13
N ALA A 81 26.40 -14.22 -20.22
CA ALA A 81 24.95 -14.16 -20.50
C ALA A 81 24.34 -15.57 -20.58
N SER A 82 25.02 -16.52 -21.23
CA SER A 82 24.56 -17.91 -21.35
C SER A 82 24.59 -18.65 -20.01
N ALA A 83 25.60 -18.38 -19.17
CA ALA A 83 25.67 -18.90 -17.81
C ALA A 83 24.55 -18.33 -16.91
N LEU A 84 24.31 -17.02 -16.96
CA LEU A 84 23.21 -16.36 -16.24
C LEU A 84 21.84 -16.89 -16.69
N LYS A 85 21.65 -17.15 -17.98
CA LYS A 85 20.39 -17.72 -18.50
C LYS A 85 20.10 -19.10 -17.90
N LYS A 86 21.10 -19.98 -17.85
CA LYS A 86 20.99 -21.31 -17.24
C LYS A 86 20.85 -21.25 -15.71
N ALA A 87 21.47 -20.27 -15.06
CA ALA A 87 21.28 -20.03 -13.62
C ALA A 87 19.84 -19.58 -13.32
N LEU A 88 19.26 -18.72 -14.17
CA LEU A 88 17.87 -18.25 -14.05
C LEU A 88 16.88 -19.42 -14.13
N GLU A 89 17.08 -20.34 -15.08
CA GLU A 89 16.29 -21.58 -15.25
C GLU A 89 16.32 -22.51 -14.02
N ASN A 90 17.29 -22.34 -13.11
CA ASN A 90 17.44 -23.14 -11.89
C ASN A 90 17.26 -22.34 -10.59
N SER A 91 16.96 -21.04 -10.70
CA SER A 91 17.00 -20.06 -9.60
C SER A 91 16.00 -20.32 -8.47
N ASP A 92 14.91 -21.03 -8.73
CA ASP A 92 13.94 -21.48 -7.71
C ASP A 92 14.52 -22.49 -6.71
N ASN A 93 15.70 -23.05 -6.98
CA ASN A 93 16.42 -23.94 -6.06
C ASN A 93 17.56 -23.22 -5.30
N ASP A 94 17.89 -21.96 -5.62
CA ASP A 94 18.92 -21.22 -4.90
C ASP A 94 18.40 -20.74 -3.54
N SER A 95 18.96 -21.33 -2.47
CA SER A 95 18.68 -20.94 -1.08
C SER A 95 18.90 -19.45 -0.77
N ALA A 96 19.86 -18.79 -1.44
CA ALA A 96 20.12 -17.37 -1.25
C ALA A 96 19.04 -16.52 -1.94
N ASN A 97 18.70 -16.85 -3.18
CA ASN A 97 17.58 -16.24 -3.91
C ASN A 97 16.23 -16.39 -3.15
N ILE A 98 15.93 -17.60 -2.66
CA ILE A 98 14.76 -17.88 -1.84
C ILE A 98 14.74 -17.01 -0.57
N LEU A 99 15.89 -16.80 0.08
CA LEU A 99 15.98 -15.99 1.29
C LEU A 99 15.82 -14.49 1.00
N LEU A 100 16.40 -13.99 -0.11
CA LEU A 100 16.25 -12.62 -0.59
C LEU A 100 14.77 -12.27 -0.80
N TRP A 101 14.06 -13.05 -1.61
CA TRP A 101 12.64 -12.80 -1.90
C TRP A 101 11.74 -12.98 -0.67
N LYS A 102 12.08 -13.88 0.27
CA LYS A 102 11.40 -13.99 1.58
C LYS A 102 11.67 -12.80 2.51
N LYS A 103 12.81 -12.12 2.40
CA LYS A 103 13.06 -10.85 3.13
C LYS A 103 12.24 -9.73 2.51
N HIS A 104 12.33 -9.55 1.20
CA HIS A 104 11.62 -8.52 0.44
C HIS A 104 10.10 -8.57 0.68
N LEU A 105 9.48 -9.75 0.58
CA LEU A 105 8.04 -9.91 0.83
C LEU A 105 7.63 -9.44 2.23
N LYS A 106 8.40 -9.76 3.28
CA LYS A 106 8.14 -9.30 4.65
C LYS A 106 8.30 -7.79 4.81
N GLU A 107 9.20 -7.19 4.04
CA GLU A 107 9.42 -5.74 4.03
C GLU A 107 8.19 -5.03 3.40
N LEU A 108 7.67 -5.56 2.29
CA LEU A 108 6.41 -5.10 1.67
C LEU A 108 5.19 -5.31 2.59
N GLU A 109 5.08 -6.46 3.27
CA GLU A 109 4.05 -6.73 4.29
C GLU A 109 4.11 -5.69 5.42
N SER A 110 5.31 -5.39 5.92
CA SER A 110 5.52 -4.40 7.00
C SER A 110 5.13 -2.99 6.56
N ILE A 111 5.50 -2.58 5.34
CA ILE A 111 5.11 -1.29 4.75
C ILE A 111 3.59 -1.20 4.59
N ALA A 112 2.94 -2.25 4.08
CA ALA A 112 1.48 -2.28 3.90
C ALA A 112 0.71 -2.24 5.22
N ILE A 113 1.21 -2.91 6.28
CA ILE A 113 0.68 -2.81 7.63
C ILE A 113 0.87 -1.39 8.19
N SER A 114 2.04 -0.78 7.99
CA SER A 114 2.34 0.58 8.46
C SER A 114 1.43 1.63 7.81
N ASP A 115 1.25 1.59 6.49
CA ASP A 115 0.33 2.48 5.76
C ASP A 115 -1.12 2.30 6.24
N ARG A 116 -1.57 1.04 6.43
CA ARG A 116 -2.91 0.75 6.98
C ARG A 116 -3.10 1.34 8.38
N VAL A 117 -2.11 1.21 9.27
CA VAL A 117 -2.16 1.81 10.62
C VAL A 117 -2.18 3.34 10.53
N HIS A 118 -1.32 3.93 9.71
CA HIS A 118 -1.24 5.38 9.52
C HIS A 118 -2.58 5.98 9.04
N ARG A 119 -3.23 5.35 8.06
CA ARG A 119 -4.57 5.74 7.58
C ARG A 119 -5.63 5.66 8.67
N VAL A 120 -5.60 4.62 9.51
CA VAL A 120 -6.53 4.48 10.65
C VAL A 120 -6.31 5.58 11.70
N CYS A 121 -5.05 5.93 12.00
CA CYS A 121 -4.74 7.06 12.89
C CYS A 121 -5.28 8.39 12.37
N ILE A 122 -5.07 8.71 11.08
CA ILE A 122 -5.62 9.93 10.46
C ILE A 122 -7.15 9.99 10.60
N VAL A 123 -7.87 8.90 10.30
CA VAL A 123 -9.34 8.86 10.43
C VAL A 123 -9.79 9.02 11.89
N PHE A 124 -9.06 8.43 12.85
CA PHE A 124 -9.34 8.55 14.28
C PHE A 124 -9.15 9.98 14.80
N ASP A 125 -8.08 10.68 14.38
CA ASP A 125 -7.83 12.05 14.85
C ASP A 125 -8.74 13.08 14.17
N LEU A 126 -9.11 12.87 12.89
CA LEU A 126 -10.14 13.66 12.21
C LEU A 126 -11.52 13.48 12.87
N THR A 127 -11.93 12.25 13.20
CA THR A 127 -13.23 11.99 13.84
C THR A 127 -13.30 12.54 15.26
N LYS A 128 -12.22 12.46 16.06
CA LYS A 128 -12.12 13.18 17.35
C LYS A 128 -12.30 14.68 17.18
N GLN A 129 -11.65 15.29 16.19
CA GLN A 129 -11.72 16.73 15.97
C GLN A 129 -13.15 17.18 15.60
N GLU A 130 -13.85 16.37 14.81
CA GLU A 130 -15.26 16.63 14.44
C GLU A 130 -16.23 16.46 15.62
N ILE A 131 -16.02 15.44 16.47
CA ILE A 131 -16.80 15.26 17.71
C ILE A 131 -16.60 16.47 18.63
N GLY A 132 -15.36 16.93 18.85
CA GLY A 132 -15.08 18.12 19.66
C GLY A 132 -15.77 19.38 19.13
N ARG A 133 -15.75 19.61 17.81
CA ARG A 133 -16.51 20.71 17.16
C ARG A 133 -18.02 20.59 17.40
N ALA A 134 -18.58 19.39 17.34
CA ALA A 134 -20.00 19.16 17.56
C ALA A 134 -20.41 19.42 19.02
N GLU A 135 -19.63 18.93 19.98
CA GLU A 135 -19.84 19.14 21.42
C GLU A 135 -19.77 20.63 21.80
N GLU A 136 -18.80 21.38 21.25
CA GLU A 136 -18.69 22.83 21.45
C GLU A 136 -19.94 23.57 20.94
N GLN A 137 -20.40 23.27 19.72
CA GLN A 137 -21.63 23.87 19.17
C GLN A 137 -22.88 23.53 20.00
N ILE A 138 -22.98 22.31 20.53
CA ILE A 138 -24.09 21.91 21.42
C ILE A 138 -24.02 22.71 22.74
N SER A 139 -22.82 22.88 23.30
CA SER A 139 -22.56 23.70 24.48
C SER A 139 -22.99 25.15 24.25
N GLU A 140 -22.59 25.79 23.14
CA GLU A 140 -23.01 27.15 22.79
C GLU A 140 -24.53 27.30 22.63
N LYS A 141 -25.17 26.38 21.90
CA LYS A 141 -26.62 26.41 21.67
C LYS A 141 -27.37 26.33 23.00
N SER A 142 -26.96 25.43 23.90
CA SER A 142 -27.55 25.30 25.24
C SER A 142 -27.41 26.57 26.09
N LYS A 143 -26.26 27.26 26.01
CA LYS A 143 -26.01 28.55 26.69
C LYS A 143 -26.91 29.66 26.14
N LYS A 144 -27.05 29.77 24.81
CA LYS A 144 -27.93 30.76 24.16
C LYS A 144 -29.40 30.58 24.55
N HIS A 145 -29.91 29.35 24.56
CA HIS A 145 -31.28 29.08 25.05
C HIS A 145 -31.46 29.48 26.52
N LYS A 146 -30.50 29.15 27.39
CA LYS A 146 -30.55 29.46 28.83
C LYS A 146 -30.36 30.95 29.15
N ALA A 147 -29.76 31.73 28.25
CA ALA A 147 -29.76 33.19 28.31
C ALA A 147 -31.13 33.76 27.92
N SER A 148 -31.67 33.34 26.76
CA SER A 148 -32.97 33.79 26.26
C SER A 148 -34.14 33.52 27.22
N THR A 149 -34.10 32.44 28.01
CA THR A 149 -35.16 32.18 29.02
C THR A 149 -35.24 33.27 30.10
N LYS A 150 -34.12 33.94 30.43
CA LYS A 150 -34.04 34.90 31.53
C LYS A 150 -34.63 36.28 31.22
N GLU A 151 -34.81 36.63 29.94
CA GLU A 151 -35.39 37.92 29.56
C GLU A 151 -36.93 37.90 29.57
N CYS A 152 -37.56 36.72 29.64
CA CYS A 152 -39.01 36.58 29.69
C CYS A 152 -39.63 36.66 31.10
N GLU A 153 -38.84 36.60 32.18
CA GLU A 153 -39.38 36.54 33.55
C GLU A 153 -39.78 37.91 34.13
N ILE A 154 -39.60 39.02 33.40
CA ILE A 154 -39.91 40.39 33.87
C ILE A 154 -41.05 41.07 33.07
N SER A 155 -42.09 40.32 32.67
CA SER A 155 -43.43 40.87 32.38
C SER A 155 -44.52 39.81 32.16
N SER A 156 -45.28 39.47 33.21
CA SER A 156 -46.74 39.18 33.17
C SER A 156 -47.25 38.72 34.55
N SER A 157 -47.78 39.66 35.34
CA SER A 157 -48.37 39.38 36.65
C SER A 157 -49.90 39.21 36.57
N SER A 158 -50.46 38.22 37.30
CA SER A 158 -51.91 38.02 37.48
C SER A 158 -52.64 37.49 36.22
N SER A 159 -53.73 36.70 36.28
CA SER A 159 -54.75 36.60 37.33
C SER A 159 -55.30 35.19 37.61
N ARG A 160 -56.22 35.13 38.59
CA ARG A 160 -56.72 33.96 39.32
C ARG A 160 -58.21 33.70 39.03
N SER A 161 -58.55 32.50 38.57
CA SER A 161 -59.84 31.81 38.83
C SER A 161 -59.72 30.33 38.43
N LYS A 162 -60.06 29.32 39.24
CA LYS A 162 -61.30 28.91 39.96
C LYS A 162 -62.06 27.85 39.16
N SER A 163 -62.33 26.73 39.84
CA SER A 163 -62.75 25.41 39.33
C SER A 163 -64.17 25.32 38.77
N PHE A 164 -64.41 24.29 37.94
CA PHE A 164 -65.55 23.39 38.13
C PHE A 164 -65.16 21.93 37.89
N ASN A 165 -65.95 21.00 38.43
CA ASN A 165 -65.66 19.57 38.50
C ASN A 165 -66.89 18.78 38.02
N VAL A 166 -66.71 17.78 37.15
CA VAL A 166 -67.77 16.85 36.72
C VAL A 166 -67.20 15.43 36.66
N ASP A 167 -67.79 14.53 37.46
CA ASP A 167 -67.43 13.10 37.54
C ASP A 167 -68.24 12.29 36.51
N SER A 168 -67.62 11.27 35.90
CA SER A 168 -68.30 10.21 35.16
C SER A 168 -67.40 8.97 35.08
N LYS A 169 -68.01 7.79 35.26
CA LYS A 169 -67.35 6.65 35.89
C LYS A 169 -67.79 5.33 35.27
N SER A 170 -66.95 4.30 35.40
CA SER A 170 -67.21 2.89 35.01
C SER A 170 -67.16 2.62 33.49
N LYS A 171 -66.82 1.42 33.02
CA LYS A 171 -66.67 0.11 33.69
C LYS A 171 -65.30 -0.56 33.43
N ARG A 172 -64.97 -1.55 34.26
CA ARG A 172 -63.88 -2.53 34.03
C ARG A 172 -64.48 -3.83 33.47
N ASN A 173 -63.66 -4.58 32.72
CA ASN A 173 -63.24 -5.97 32.97
C ASN A 173 -62.42 -6.41 31.72
N LYS A 174 -61.19 -6.96 31.75
CA LYS A 174 -60.44 -7.83 32.70
C LYS A 174 -60.76 -9.32 32.50
N ASP A 175 -59.72 -10.15 32.71
CA ASP A 175 -59.66 -11.62 32.69
C ASP A 175 -59.58 -12.22 31.26
N ASP A 176 -58.83 -13.29 30.96
CA ASP A 176 -57.49 -13.79 31.38
C ASP A 176 -57.06 -14.84 30.29
N GLU A 177 -56.05 -15.75 30.30
CA GLU A 177 -55.10 -16.29 31.29
C GLU A 177 -53.83 -16.91 30.59
N LYS A 178 -53.07 -17.75 31.32
CA LYS A 178 -52.04 -18.78 30.99
C LYS A 178 -51.57 -18.97 29.52
N ALA A 179 -50.28 -19.05 29.15
CA ALA A 179 -49.00 -19.46 29.80
C ALA A 179 -48.66 -20.98 29.86
N LYS A 180 -47.57 -21.38 29.18
CA LYS A 180 -46.52 -22.39 29.50
C LYS A 180 -45.62 -22.58 28.27
N ARG A 181 -44.28 -22.47 28.36
CA ARG A 181 -43.31 -23.49 28.82
C ARG A 181 -43.42 -24.84 28.08
N LYS A 182 -42.53 -25.07 27.12
CA LYS A 182 -41.29 -25.81 27.42
C LYS A 182 -40.16 -25.39 26.47
#